data_AF-A0A371KQD0-F1
#
_entry.id   AF-A0A371KQD0-F1
#
_cell.length_a   1.000
_cell.length_b   1.000
_cell.length_c   1.000
_cell.angle_alpha   90.00
_cell.angle_beta   90.00
_cell.angle_gamma   90.00
#
_symmetry.space_group_name_H-M   'P 1'
#
loop_
_entity.id
_entity.type
_entity.pdbx_description
1 polymer ?
#
loop_
_entity_poly.entity_id
_entity_poly.type
_entity_poly.pdbx_seq_one_letter_code
_entity_poly.pdbx_strand_id
1 'polypeptide(L)'
;MTAHPEASRSKQPLERTETDDLTTAELFDLFGDKYTRRVYEAVAEQPRCGRDVAEAADVSRPTAYRRLNALRDAGLVRTEMSICEDGHHRERFEAVPTSLSVSLDENGIDAMVSVSG
;
A
#
# COMPACT_ATOMS: atom_id res chain seq x y z
N MET A 1 13.78 -26.56 -41.70
CA MET A 1 14.46 -27.04 -40.48
C MET A 1 15.92 -26.64 -40.63
N THR A 2 16.53 -25.83 -39.78
CA THR A 2 16.30 -25.63 -38.35
C THR A 2 16.71 -24.20 -38.01
N ALA A 3 15.84 -23.48 -37.32
CA ALA A 3 16.13 -22.17 -36.75
C ALA A 3 16.79 -22.38 -35.38
N HIS A 4 17.88 -21.65 -35.10
CA HIS A 4 18.32 -21.32 -33.75
C HIS A 4 19.06 -19.98 -33.78
N PRO A 5 18.54 -18.94 -33.12
CA PRO A 5 19.36 -17.89 -32.56
C PRO A 5 19.37 -18.03 -31.04
N GLU A 6 20.51 -18.42 -30.47
CA GLU A 6 20.75 -18.39 -29.03
C GLU A 6 21.94 -17.45 -28.78
N ALA A 7 21.64 -16.22 -28.37
CA ALA A 7 22.55 -15.37 -27.59
C ALA A 7 21.78 -14.15 -27.05
N SER A 8 20.74 -14.38 -26.24
CA SER A 8 20.22 -13.34 -25.36
C SER A 8 21.09 -13.29 -24.10
N ARG A 9 22.05 -12.38 -24.10
CA ARG A 9 22.75 -11.98 -22.87
C ARG A 9 22.90 -10.47 -22.81
N SER A 10 21.77 -9.79 -22.77
CA SER A 10 21.71 -8.37 -22.42
C SER A 10 21.72 -8.26 -20.89
N LYS A 11 22.92 -8.08 -20.35
CA LYS A 11 23.11 -7.50 -19.02
C LYS A 11 22.60 -6.06 -19.07
N GLN A 12 21.57 -5.73 -18.31
CA GLN A 12 21.42 -4.35 -17.83
C GLN A 12 21.23 -4.37 -16.31
N PRO A 13 22.15 -3.74 -15.55
CA PRO A 13 21.94 -3.46 -14.14
C PRO A 13 20.71 -2.56 -14.04
N LEU A 14 19.64 -3.05 -13.41
CA LEU A 14 18.53 -2.19 -13.03
C LEU A 14 19.11 -1.19 -12.03
N GLU A 15 19.19 0.06 -12.46
CA GLU A 15 19.41 1.22 -11.60
C GLU A 15 18.37 1.15 -10.48
N ARG A 16 18.83 0.72 -9.30
CA ARG A 16 18.08 0.81 -8.06
C ARG A 16 17.91 2.30 -7.81
N THR A 17 16.79 2.83 -8.26
CA THR A 17 16.27 4.07 -7.72
C THR A 17 16.04 3.77 -6.25
N GLU A 18 16.78 4.40 -5.34
CA GLU A 18 16.44 4.45 -3.91
C GLU A 18 15.16 5.28 -3.77
N THR A 19 14.06 4.74 -4.27
CA THR A 19 12.74 4.99 -3.71
C THR A 19 12.68 4.18 -2.42
N ASP A 20 12.17 4.79 -1.35
CA ASP A 20 11.88 4.17 -0.05
C ASP A 20 10.74 3.16 -0.22
N ASP A 21 10.93 2.19 -1.12
CA ASP A 21 9.95 1.18 -1.47
C ASP A 21 9.98 0.10 -0.39
N LEU A 22 8.81 -0.18 0.18
CA LEU A 22 8.64 -1.27 1.15
C LEU A 22 9.23 -2.56 0.59
N THR A 23 9.98 -3.27 1.43
CA THR A 23 10.45 -4.61 1.11
C THR A 23 9.27 -5.57 0.98
N THR A 24 9.47 -6.68 0.27
CA THR A 24 8.49 -7.78 0.16
C THR A 24 7.96 -8.24 1.53
N ALA A 25 8.83 -8.33 2.54
CA ALA A 25 8.45 -8.71 3.89
C ALA A 25 7.54 -7.66 4.55
N GLU A 26 7.89 -6.37 4.44
CA GLU A 26 7.09 -5.28 5.01
C GLU A 26 5.72 -5.16 4.33
N LEU A 27 5.64 -5.39 3.02
CA LEU A 27 4.36 -5.46 2.30
C LEU A 27 3.48 -6.59 2.82
N PHE A 28 4.04 -7.78 3.02
CA PHE A 28 3.29 -8.90 3.56
C PHE A 28 2.91 -8.71 5.03
N ASP A 29 3.75 -8.07 5.84
CA ASP A 29 3.40 -7.73 7.22
C ASP A 29 2.26 -6.70 7.26
N LEU A 30 2.30 -5.71 6.37
CA LEU A 30 1.29 -4.68 6.26
C LEU A 30 -0.07 -5.25 5.85
N PHE A 31 -0.13 -6.00 4.74
CA PHE A 31 -1.39 -6.57 4.23
C PHE A 31 -1.81 -7.88 4.93
N GLY A 32 -0.87 -8.60 5.55
CA GLY A 32 -1.16 -9.77 6.38
C GLY A 32 -2.02 -9.39 7.60
N ASP A 33 -1.84 -8.18 8.12
CA ASP A 33 -2.64 -7.66 9.22
C ASP A 33 -4.08 -7.35 8.78
N LYS A 34 -5.02 -8.11 9.37
CA LYS A 34 -6.46 -7.97 9.09
C LYS A 34 -7.02 -6.57 9.41
N TYR A 35 -6.48 -5.87 10.41
CA TYR A 35 -6.94 -4.53 10.75
C TYR A 35 -6.42 -3.50 9.76
N THR A 36 -5.21 -3.68 9.23
CA THR A 36 -4.71 -2.85 8.13
C THR A 36 -5.63 -2.97 6.92
N ARG A 37 -5.98 -4.20 6.52
CA ARG A 37 -6.89 -4.43 5.38
C ARG A 37 -8.26 -3.77 5.58
N ARG A 38 -8.90 -3.98 6.72
CA ARG A 38 -10.19 -3.33 7.03
C ARG A 38 -10.12 -1.80 7.00
N VAL A 39 -9.03 -1.24 7.52
CA VAL A 39 -8.80 0.21 7.51
C VAL A 39 -8.58 0.74 6.09
N TYR A 40 -7.89 -0.02 5.23
CA TYR A 40 -7.70 0.32 3.81
C TYR A 40 -8.97 0.14 2.96
N GLU A 41 -9.86 -0.79 3.32
CA GLU A 41 -11.15 -1.04 2.64
C GLU A 41 -12.21 0.04 2.97
N ALA A 42 -12.34 0.44 4.25
CA ALA A 42 -12.77 1.81 4.59
C ALA A 42 -11.80 2.79 3.91
N VAL A 43 -11.93 4.10 3.79
CA VAL A 43 -11.04 4.94 2.92
C VAL A 43 -10.98 4.59 1.41
N ALA A 44 -10.85 3.34 0.96
CA ALA A 44 -10.92 2.96 -0.46
C ALA A 44 -12.36 2.99 -0.99
N GLU A 45 -13.34 2.57 -0.18
CA GLU A 45 -14.76 2.72 -0.54
C GLU A 45 -15.16 4.20 -0.69
N GLN A 46 -14.65 5.04 0.22
CA GLN A 46 -14.80 6.50 0.16
C GLN A 46 -13.84 7.18 1.15
N PRO A 47 -13.36 8.41 0.86
CA PRO A 47 -12.50 9.14 1.77
C PRO A 47 -13.22 9.49 3.08
N ARG A 48 -12.56 9.28 4.23
CA ARG A 48 -13.17 9.37 5.57
C ARG A 48 -12.27 10.05 6.59
N CYS A 49 -12.85 10.62 7.63
CA CYS A 49 -12.11 11.09 8.80
C CYS A 49 -11.66 9.90 9.67
N GLY A 50 -10.58 10.07 10.44
CA GLY A 50 -10.01 8.97 11.23
C GLY A 50 -10.99 8.30 12.22
N ARG A 51 -11.96 9.07 12.74
CA ARG A 51 -13.06 8.51 13.55
C ARG A 51 -13.95 7.59 12.75
N ASP A 52 -14.43 8.05 11.59
CA ASP A 52 -15.37 7.29 10.76
C ASP A 52 -14.68 6.05 10.15
N VAL A 53 -13.36 6.09 9.97
CA VAL A 53 -12.56 4.90 9.63
C VAL A 53 -12.61 3.86 10.75
N ALA A 54 -12.46 4.28 12.01
CA ALA A 54 -12.52 3.36 13.15
C ALA A 54 -13.90 2.67 13.26
N GLU A 55 -14.98 3.43 13.03
CA GLU A 55 -16.35 2.91 13.01
C GLU A 55 -16.57 1.96 11.83
N ALA A 56 -16.20 2.38 10.60
CA ALA A 56 -16.39 1.56 9.40
C ALA A 56 -15.55 0.27 9.41
N ALA A 57 -14.33 0.32 9.94
CA ALA A 57 -13.44 -0.84 10.03
C ALA A 57 -13.69 -1.73 11.25
N ASP A 58 -14.62 -1.35 12.13
CA ASP A 58 -14.92 -2.05 13.39
C ASP A 58 -13.65 -2.26 14.24
N VAL A 59 -12.92 -1.16 14.50
CA VAL A 59 -11.70 -1.16 15.31
C VAL A 59 -11.68 0.02 16.28
N SER A 60 -10.85 -0.07 17.32
CA SER A 60 -10.60 1.08 18.19
C SER A 60 -9.93 2.23 17.43
N ARG A 61 -10.24 3.48 17.80
CA ARG A 61 -9.59 4.68 17.21
C ARG A 61 -8.06 4.61 17.22
N PRO A 62 -7.38 4.23 18.31
CA PRO A 62 -5.92 4.10 18.30
C PRO A 62 -5.41 3.09 17.28
N THR A 63 -6.17 2.00 17.07
CA THR A 63 -5.82 1.00 16.04
C THR A 63 -6.01 1.58 14.65
N ALA A 64 -7.12 2.27 14.38
CA ALA A 64 -7.35 2.94 13.09
C ALA A 64 -6.21 3.91 12.76
N TYR A 65 -5.87 4.84 13.65
CA TYR A 65 -4.78 5.80 13.42
C TYR A 65 -3.43 5.12 13.22
N ARG A 66 -3.10 4.07 13.99
CA ARG A 66 -1.86 3.32 13.78
C ARG A 66 -1.79 2.70 12.39
N ARG A 67 -2.90 2.15 11.89
CA ARG A 67 -2.95 1.55 10.55
C ARG A 67 -2.98 2.58 9.43
N LEU A 68 -3.72 3.67 9.60
CA LEU A 68 -3.72 4.80 8.66
C LEU A 68 -2.33 5.41 8.51
N ASN A 69 -1.60 5.58 9.62
CA ASN A 69 -0.22 6.05 9.56
C ASN A 69 0.68 5.05 8.81
N ALA A 70 0.62 3.76 9.13
CA ALA A 70 1.40 2.75 8.41
C ALA A 70 1.09 2.72 6.90
N LEU A 71 -0.18 2.83 6.52
CA LEU A 71 -0.60 2.90 5.11
C LEU A 71 -0.16 4.21 4.44
N ARG A 72 -0.17 5.33 5.17
CA ARG A 72 0.32 6.62 4.67
C ARG A 72 1.82 6.61 4.45
N ASP A 73 2.56 6.08 5.42
CA ASP A 73 4.01 5.97 5.35
C ASP A 73 4.41 5.02 4.20
N ALA A 74 3.56 4.04 3.87
CA ALA A 74 3.66 3.17 2.69
C ALA A 74 3.21 3.82 1.35
N GLY A 75 2.73 5.07 1.36
CA GLY A 75 2.18 5.73 0.16
C GLY A 75 0.85 5.18 -0.35
N LEU A 76 0.21 4.27 0.38
CA LEU A 76 -1.07 3.63 0.01
C LEU A 76 -2.29 4.47 0.40
N VAL A 77 -2.11 5.41 1.32
CA VAL A 77 -3.14 6.34 1.78
C VAL A 77 -2.56 7.75 1.78
N ARG A 78 -3.35 8.72 1.30
CA ARG A 78 -3.03 10.15 1.41
C ARG A 78 -3.96 10.82 2.41
N THR A 79 -3.50 11.95 2.95
CA THR A 79 -4.26 12.76 3.89
C THR A 79 -4.47 14.16 3.32
N GLU A 80 -5.72 14.61 3.33
CA GLU A 80 -6.08 16.00 3.03
C GLU A 80 -6.52 16.71 4.33
N MET A 81 -6.08 17.95 4.53
CA MET A 81 -6.54 18.75 5.65
C MET A 81 -7.99 19.16 5.42
N SER A 82 -8.90 18.65 6.24
CA SER A 82 -10.33 18.92 6.17
C SER A 82 -10.95 18.94 7.56
N ILE A 83 -11.88 19.87 7.82
CA ILE A 83 -12.54 19.96 9.13
C ILE A 83 -13.55 18.81 9.23
N CYS A 84 -13.24 17.81 10.05
CA CYS A 84 -14.18 16.75 10.39
C CYS A 84 -15.23 17.24 11.37
N GLU A 85 -16.42 16.62 11.38
CA GLU A 85 -17.54 17.02 12.24
C GLU A 85 -17.22 17.02 13.74
N ASP A 86 -16.16 16.32 14.17
CA ASP A 86 -15.73 16.26 15.55
C ASP A 86 -14.76 17.37 15.99
N GLY A 87 -14.34 18.26 15.07
CA GLY A 87 -13.58 19.49 15.34
C GLY A 87 -12.15 19.32 15.85
N HIS A 88 -11.81 18.14 16.41
CA HIS A 88 -10.49 17.79 16.94
C HIS A 88 -9.64 17.03 15.91
N HIS A 89 -10.26 16.40 14.93
CA HIS A 89 -9.56 15.77 13.81
C HIS A 89 -9.74 16.62 12.56
N ARG A 90 -8.62 17.01 11.95
CA ARG A 90 -8.58 17.84 10.74
C ARG A 90 -8.08 17.08 9.52
N GLU A 91 -8.10 15.76 9.57
CA GLU A 91 -7.47 14.91 8.57
C GLU A 91 -8.51 13.96 7.97
N ARG A 92 -8.69 14.07 6.65
CA ARG A 92 -9.45 13.13 5.84
C ARG A 92 -8.48 12.22 5.11
N PHE A 93 -8.71 10.92 5.21
CA PHE A 93 -7.89 9.88 4.62
C PHE A 93 -8.55 9.34 3.35
N GLU A 94 -7.75 9.14 2.32
CA GLU A 94 -8.16 8.63 1.01
C GLU A 94 -7.18 7.56 0.54
N ALA A 95 -7.69 6.43 0.04
CA ALA A 95 -6.86 5.42 -0.58
C ALA A 95 -6.25 5.95 -1.88
N VAL A 96 -4.98 5.63 -2.10
CA VAL A 96 -4.33 5.86 -3.39
C VAL A 96 -4.65 4.66 -4.29
N PRO A 97 -5.09 4.87 -5.55
CA PRO A 97 -5.23 3.79 -6.51
C PRO A 97 -3.88 3.12 -6.76
N THR A 98 -3.74 1.86 -6.35
CA THR A 98 -2.50 1.09 -6.44
C THR A 98 -2.77 -0.34 -6.88
N SER A 99 -1.78 -0.96 -7.51
CA SER A 99 -1.75 -2.40 -7.81
C SER A 99 -0.65 -3.08 -7.01
N LEU A 100 -0.91 -4.27 -6.49
CA LEU A 100 0.08 -5.15 -5.86
C LEU A 100 0.37 -6.31 -6.81
N SER A 101 1.63 -6.51 -7.16
CA SER A 101 2.10 -7.65 -7.93
C SER A 101 2.93 -8.56 -7.04
N VAL A 102 2.67 -9.87 -7.11
CA VAL A 102 3.45 -10.89 -6.39
C VAL A 102 3.96 -11.93 -7.38
N SER A 103 5.26 -12.16 -7.36
CA SER A 103 5.96 -13.13 -8.22
C SER A 103 6.48 -14.29 -7.36
N LEU A 104 6.28 -15.51 -7.85
CA LEU A 104 6.77 -16.73 -7.23
C LEU A 104 7.55 -17.53 -8.28
N ASP A 105 8.83 -17.73 -8.04
CA ASP A 105 9.73 -18.46 -8.94
C ASP A 105 10.83 -19.21 -8.18
N GLU A 106 11.82 -19.73 -8.91
CA GLU A 106 12.96 -20.45 -8.34
C GLU A 106 13.86 -19.59 -7.43
N ASN A 107 13.75 -18.27 -7.52
CA ASN A 107 14.48 -17.30 -6.71
C ASN A 107 13.71 -16.92 -5.43
N GLY A 108 12.44 -17.34 -5.31
CA GLY A 108 11.62 -17.17 -4.12
C GLY A 108 10.35 -16.37 -4.36
N ILE A 109 10.01 -15.50 -3.41
CA ILE A 109 8.80 -14.67 -3.42
C ILE A 109 9.23 -13.21 -3.45
N ASP A 110 8.68 -12.45 -4.38
CA ASP A 110 8.88 -11.01 -4.50
C ASP A 110 7.53 -10.29 -4.59
N ALA A 111 7.40 -9.13 -3.96
CA ALA A 111 6.19 -8.32 -4.01
C ALA A 111 6.52 -6.86 -4.27
N MET A 112 5.73 -6.21 -5.11
CA MET A 112 5.90 -4.82 -5.49
C MET A 112 4.53 -4.13 -5.55
N VAL A 113 4.47 -2.92 -4.99
CA VAL A 113 3.34 -2.02 -5.16
C VAL A 113 3.64 -1.04 -6.27
N SER A 114 2.66 -0.82 -7.15
CA SER A 114 2.72 0.20 -8.19
C SER A 114 1.55 1.15 -8.03
N VAL A 115 1.83 2.44 -7.87
CA VAL A 115 0.79 3.48 -7.81
C VAL A 115 0.30 3.77 -9.23
N SER A 116 -1.02 3.72 -9.43
CA SER A 116 -1.66 4.14 -10.68
C SER A 116 -2.02 5.62 -10.53
N GLY A 117 -1.14 6.49 -11.02
CA GLY A 117 -1.33 7.94 -11.06
C GLY A 117 -2.13 8.41 -12.28
#